data_AF-A0A1Q6RPB4-F1
#
_entry.id   AF-A0A1Q6RPB4-F1
#
_cell.length_a   1.000
_cell.length_b   1.000
_cell.length_c   1.000
_cell.angle_alpha   90.00
_cell.angle_beta   90.00
_cell.angle_gamma   90.00
#
_symmetry.space_group_name_H-M   'P 1'
#
loop_
_entity.id
_entity.type
_entity.pdbx_description
1 polymer ?
#
loop_
_entity_poly.entity_id
_entity_poly.type
_entity_poly.pdbx_seq_one_letter_code
_entity_poly.pdbx_strand_id
1 'polypeptide(L)'
;MVKGYMKYDVLRERLRHRVVTVLAGVVVFCTTYALILPAITLEKQCDIPEHTHTDACYAQVTSVEKRVPVCSAKTLEIHRHTADCYDANGNPTCGYADFVVHSHDSRCYDETGNLWCPLSEIEAHRHTADCYALPEGHTHAEGCYTSVRGDLVCGEHVHTDACYTETAVLACGLEESEEHQHDENCYETSRELTCGIDSDHSHTDACYEWEQVLSCDLPTDSAEDAQPVLVCTKPEIVLHRHTPDCFDADGNLICGQTQILEHRHSDACFEAVAEPVDTGKLTCTDTAHVHTARCYGTWELVCGQEEHTHSEACKPEETVFCGKDAHTHGEACRDENGELVCGTEEPPARTWRRRSYGSRPSRG
;
A
#
# COMPACT_ATOMS: atom_id res chain seq x y z
N MET A 1 -55.96 28.02 115.13
CA MET A 1 -55.11 28.61 114.06
C MET A 1 -53.68 28.16 114.38
N VAL A 2 -52.99 27.27 113.66
CA VAL A 2 -52.41 27.40 112.32
C VAL A 2 -52.10 25.98 111.82
N LYS A 3 -52.77 25.49 110.76
CA LYS A 3 -52.46 24.17 110.15
C LYS A 3 -52.65 24.19 108.62
N GLY A 4 -52.37 25.34 108.00
CA GLY A 4 -52.59 25.58 106.57
C GLY A 4 -51.34 25.77 105.70
N TYR A 5 -50.17 26.06 106.27
CA TYR A 5 -49.03 26.59 105.48
C TYR A 5 -47.89 25.61 105.19
N MET A 6 -47.92 24.36 105.67
CA MET A 6 -46.79 23.41 105.54
C MET A 6 -46.94 22.34 104.44
N LYS A 7 -48.05 22.35 103.68
CA LYS A 7 -48.28 21.42 102.56
C LYS A 7 -47.83 21.96 101.20
N TYR A 8 -47.65 23.28 101.07
CA TYR A 8 -47.27 23.91 99.80
C TYR A 8 -45.77 23.78 99.48
N ASP A 9 -44.88 23.83 100.48
CA ASP A 9 -43.43 23.77 100.24
C ASP A 9 -42.94 22.37 99.80
N VAL A 10 -43.47 21.30 100.40
CA VAL A 10 -43.08 19.91 100.04
C VAL A 10 -43.55 19.52 98.63
N LEU A 11 -44.70 20.03 98.19
CA LEU A 11 -45.18 19.86 96.81
C LEU A 11 -44.30 20.64 95.81
N ARG A 12 -43.86 21.85 96.17
CA ARG A 12 -42.96 22.68 95.36
C ARG A 12 -41.57 22.06 95.22
N GLU A 13 -41.03 21.47 96.28
CA GLU A 13 -39.74 20.77 96.24
C GLU A 13 -39.76 19.50 95.39
N ARG A 14 -40.83 18.70 95.47
CA ARG A 14 -41.00 17.53 94.59
C ARG A 14 -41.17 17.92 93.12
N LEU A 15 -41.88 19.02 92.83
CA LEU A 15 -41.99 19.56 91.47
C LEU A 15 -40.63 20.05 90.97
N ARG A 16 -39.88 20.79 91.80
CA ARG A 16 -38.52 21.25 91.48
C ARG A 16 -37.56 20.10 91.21
N HIS A 17 -37.57 19.06 92.04
CA HIS A 17 -36.75 17.86 91.79
C HIS A 17 -37.09 17.19 90.47
N ARG A 18 -38.38 17.00 90.15
CA ARG A 18 -38.79 16.42 88.86
C ARG A 18 -38.33 17.26 87.67
N VAL A 19 -38.47 18.59 87.76
CA VAL A 19 -38.01 19.51 86.71
C VAL A 19 -36.48 19.48 86.56
N VAL A 20 -35.74 19.47 87.68
CA VAL A 20 -34.27 19.38 87.67
C VAL A 20 -33.79 18.05 87.09
N THR A 21 -34.45 16.92 87.41
CA THR A 21 -34.10 15.62 86.82
C THR A 21 -34.37 15.57 85.32
N VAL A 22 -35.48 16.15 84.85
CA VAL A 22 -35.76 16.24 83.40
C VAL A 22 -34.74 17.14 82.72
N LEU A 23 -34.41 18.30 83.28
CA LEU A 23 -33.38 19.20 82.74
C LEU A 23 -32.00 18.53 82.72
N ALA A 24 -31.63 17.79 83.77
CA ALA A 24 -30.38 17.04 83.80
C ALA A 24 -30.35 15.94 82.72
N GLY A 25 -31.47 15.23 82.51
CA GLY A 25 -31.61 14.25 81.42
C GLY A 25 -31.48 14.89 80.04
N VAL A 26 -32.08 16.06 79.82
CA VAL A 26 -31.94 16.83 78.57
C VAL A 26 -30.50 17.28 78.36
N VAL A 27 -29.83 17.80 79.40
CA VAL A 27 -28.43 18.21 79.30
C VAL A 27 -27.54 17.03 78.96
N VAL A 28 -27.72 15.87 79.61
CA VAL A 28 -26.95 14.66 79.28
C VAL A 28 -27.22 14.22 77.85
N PHE A 29 -28.46 14.25 77.38
CA PHE A 29 -28.80 13.90 76.00
C PHE A 29 -28.21 14.89 74.98
N CYS A 30 -28.26 16.19 75.28
CA CYS A 30 -27.66 17.23 74.44
C CYS A 30 -26.14 17.13 74.41
N THR A 31 -25.49 16.84 75.54
CA THR A 31 -24.03 16.69 75.58
C THR A 31 -23.57 15.39 74.93
N THR A 32 -24.29 14.28 75.09
CA THR A 32 -23.97 13.04 74.36
C THR A 32 -24.17 13.21 72.87
N TYR A 33 -25.27 13.83 72.41
CA TYR A 33 -25.46 14.12 70.99
C TYR A 33 -24.40 15.09 70.44
N ALA A 34 -24.03 16.13 71.20
CA ALA A 34 -22.99 17.06 70.78
C ALA A 34 -21.60 16.40 70.64
N LEU A 35 -21.33 15.34 71.40
CA LEU A 35 -20.07 14.57 71.30
C LEU A 35 -20.13 13.47 70.24
N ILE A 36 -21.30 12.91 69.96
CA ILE A 36 -21.49 11.84 68.97
C ILE A 36 -21.60 12.41 67.54
N LEU A 37 -22.25 13.57 67.35
CA LEU A 37 -22.44 14.21 66.04
C LEU A 37 -21.13 14.42 65.24
N PRO A 38 -20.04 14.96 65.82
CA PRO A 38 -18.78 15.14 65.10
C PRO A 38 -18.18 13.81 64.62
N ALA A 39 -18.32 12.73 65.40
CA ALA A 39 -17.78 11.43 65.07
C ALA A 39 -18.53 10.76 63.91
N ILE A 40 -19.84 10.96 63.80
CA ILE A 40 -20.65 10.42 62.68
C ILE A 40 -20.46 11.25 61.41
N THR A 41 -20.29 12.57 61.53
CA THR A 41 -20.05 13.44 60.35
C THR A 41 -18.62 13.37 59.81
N LEU A 42 -17.70 12.73 60.53
CA LEU A 42 -16.33 12.46 60.07
C LEU A 42 -16.20 11.17 59.26
N GLU A 43 -17.29 10.38 59.13
CA GLU A 43 -17.31 9.25 58.22
C GLU A 43 -17.44 9.73 56.77
N LYS A 44 -16.27 9.81 56.12
CA LYS A 44 -16.05 9.69 54.67
C LYS A 44 -16.83 10.66 53.78
N GLN A 45 -16.34 11.90 53.67
CA GLN A 45 -16.64 12.78 52.53
C GLN A 45 -15.67 12.50 51.39
N CYS A 46 -15.87 11.38 50.70
CA CYS A 46 -15.25 11.15 49.40
C CYS A 46 -16.29 10.57 48.47
N ASP A 47 -16.51 11.24 47.34
CA ASP A 47 -17.51 10.87 46.35
C ASP A 47 -17.05 9.68 45.48
N ILE A 48 -15.85 9.13 45.72
CA ILE A 48 -15.29 7.98 44.98
C ILE A 48 -15.56 6.70 45.80
N PRO A 49 -16.25 5.70 45.23
CA PRO A 49 -16.50 4.44 45.91
C PRO A 49 -15.20 3.66 46.15
N GLU A 50 -15.06 3.04 47.32
CA GLU A 50 -13.94 2.15 47.64
C GLU A 50 -13.98 0.91 46.73
N HIS A 51 -12.92 0.70 45.95
CA HIS A 51 -12.83 -0.39 44.99
C HIS A 51 -11.40 -0.93 44.95
N THR A 52 -11.27 -2.24 45.01
CA THR A 52 -9.99 -2.95 44.86
C THR A 52 -10.15 -4.03 43.80
N HIS A 53 -9.16 -4.17 42.93
CA HIS A 53 -9.25 -5.12 41.82
C HIS A 53 -9.09 -6.55 42.32
N THR A 54 -10.18 -7.30 42.29
CA THR A 54 -10.19 -8.75 42.52
C THR A 54 -10.08 -9.50 41.20
N ASP A 55 -9.87 -10.81 41.24
CA ASP A 55 -9.78 -11.66 40.04
C ASP A 55 -11.01 -11.55 39.11
N ALA A 56 -12.18 -11.25 39.68
CA ALA A 56 -13.41 -11.00 38.91
C ALA A 56 -13.36 -9.73 38.05
N CYS A 57 -12.41 -8.82 38.30
CA CYS A 57 -12.23 -7.58 37.55
C CYS A 57 -11.36 -7.76 36.30
N TYR A 58 -10.76 -8.94 36.10
CA TYR A 58 -9.86 -9.21 34.99
C TYR A 58 -10.48 -10.21 34.00
N ALA A 59 -10.39 -9.88 32.71
CA ALA A 59 -10.71 -10.81 31.63
C ALA A 59 -9.42 -11.23 30.93
N GLN A 60 -9.34 -12.50 30.53
CA GLN A 60 -8.19 -12.99 29.79
C GLN A 60 -8.26 -12.49 28.35
N VAL A 61 -7.17 -11.93 27.85
CA VAL A 61 -7.04 -11.54 26.45
C VAL A 61 -6.85 -12.82 25.64
N THR A 62 -7.82 -13.14 24.79
CA THR A 62 -7.84 -14.36 23.97
C THR A 62 -7.48 -14.10 22.50
N SER A 63 -7.62 -12.85 22.05
CA SER A 63 -7.20 -12.41 20.72
C SER A 63 -6.65 -11.00 20.76
N VAL A 64 -5.70 -10.71 19.88
CA VAL A 64 -5.20 -9.35 19.64
C VAL A 64 -5.49 -8.99 18.18
N GLU A 65 -5.97 -7.77 17.95
CA GLU A 65 -6.15 -7.27 16.60
C GLU A 65 -4.79 -6.96 15.97
N LYS A 66 -4.54 -7.56 14.81
CA LYS A 66 -3.36 -7.30 13.99
C LYS A 66 -3.79 -6.79 12.64
N ARG A 67 -3.09 -5.77 12.15
CA ARG A 67 -3.28 -5.25 10.80
C ARG A 67 -2.52 -6.14 9.83
N VAL A 68 -3.25 -6.77 8.91
CA VAL A 68 -2.67 -7.58 7.83
C VAL A 68 -2.91 -6.90 6.49
N PRO A 69 -1.92 -6.91 5.58
CA PRO A 69 -2.08 -6.34 4.26
C PRO A 69 -2.98 -7.20 3.36
N VAL A 70 -3.86 -6.55 2.60
CA VAL A 70 -4.81 -7.17 1.67
C VAL A 70 -4.86 -6.38 0.35
N CYS A 71 -4.13 -6.88 -0.65
CA CYS A 71 -4.22 -6.42 -2.03
C CYS A 71 -5.04 -7.44 -2.85
N SER A 72 -6.36 -7.26 -2.87
CA SER A 72 -7.31 -8.10 -3.61
C SER A 72 -7.89 -7.35 -4.80
N ALA A 73 -8.39 -8.05 -5.82
CA ALA A 73 -9.04 -7.40 -6.96
C ALA A 73 -10.12 -6.38 -6.54
N LYS A 74 -10.84 -6.66 -5.44
CA LYS A 74 -11.85 -5.76 -4.88
C LYS A 74 -11.24 -4.49 -4.28
N THR A 75 -10.15 -4.60 -3.52
CA THR A 75 -9.47 -3.43 -2.92
C THR A 75 -8.72 -2.60 -3.97
N LEU A 76 -8.41 -3.20 -5.11
CA LEU A 76 -7.71 -2.58 -6.24
C LEU A 76 -8.66 -2.03 -7.32
N GLU A 77 -9.98 -2.16 -7.15
CA GLU A 77 -10.98 -1.83 -8.16
C GLU A 77 -10.71 -2.51 -9.53
N ILE A 78 -10.09 -3.69 -9.52
CA ILE A 78 -9.81 -4.46 -10.74
C ILE A 78 -11.07 -5.19 -11.17
N HIS A 79 -11.42 -5.01 -12.44
CA HIS A 79 -12.53 -5.73 -13.04
C HIS A 79 -12.23 -7.23 -13.07
N ARG A 80 -13.19 -8.05 -12.62
CA ARG A 80 -13.03 -9.50 -12.66
C ARG A 80 -13.63 -10.05 -13.94
N HIS A 81 -12.77 -10.41 -14.89
CA HIS A 81 -13.22 -10.98 -16.16
C HIS A 81 -14.02 -12.27 -15.96
N THR A 82 -15.09 -12.38 -16.74
CA THR A 82 -15.89 -13.60 -16.90
C THR A 82 -15.65 -14.17 -18.29
N ALA A 83 -16.18 -15.37 -18.58
CA ALA A 83 -16.03 -15.98 -19.91
C ALA A 83 -16.54 -15.08 -21.04
N ASP A 84 -17.58 -14.29 -20.77
CA ASP A 84 -18.18 -13.37 -21.74
C ASP A 84 -17.31 -12.13 -22.04
N CYS A 85 -16.24 -11.91 -21.26
CA CYS A 85 -15.31 -10.80 -21.47
C CYS A 85 -14.24 -11.10 -22.51
N TYR A 86 -14.12 -12.34 -22.98
CA TYR A 86 -13.06 -12.76 -23.90
C TYR A 86 -13.63 -13.03 -25.30
N ASP A 87 -12.89 -12.61 -26.32
CA ASP A 87 -13.17 -13.01 -27.70
C ASP A 87 -12.77 -14.49 -27.96
N ALA A 88 -13.04 -14.97 -29.17
CA ALA A 88 -12.68 -16.33 -29.58
C ALA A 88 -11.16 -16.62 -29.56
N ASN A 89 -10.33 -15.59 -29.54
CA ASN A 89 -8.87 -15.68 -29.49
C ASN A 89 -8.31 -15.55 -28.07
N GLY A 90 -9.16 -15.29 -27.07
CA GLY A 90 -8.77 -15.10 -25.67
C GLY A 90 -8.35 -13.66 -25.31
N ASN A 91 -8.65 -12.66 -26.14
CA ASN A 91 -8.37 -11.26 -25.81
C ASN A 91 -9.53 -10.64 -25.03
N PRO A 92 -9.24 -9.80 -24.00
CA PRO A 92 -10.28 -9.09 -23.26
C PRO A 92 -10.94 -8.02 -24.14
N THR A 93 -12.28 -8.04 -24.19
CA THR A 93 -13.10 -7.11 -24.99
C THR A 93 -13.96 -6.18 -24.14
N CYS A 94 -14.01 -6.39 -22.82
CA CYS A 94 -14.87 -5.61 -21.92
C CYS A 94 -14.34 -4.20 -21.60
N GLY A 95 -13.18 -3.80 -22.14
CA GLY A 95 -12.59 -2.47 -21.95
C GLY A 95 -12.00 -2.22 -20.56
N TYR A 96 -11.74 -3.26 -19.77
CA TYR A 96 -11.04 -3.15 -18.48
C TYR A 96 -9.78 -3.98 -18.51
N ALA A 97 -8.70 -3.46 -17.91
CA ALA A 97 -7.48 -4.23 -17.70
C ALA A 97 -7.62 -5.17 -16.50
N ASP A 98 -6.88 -6.27 -16.56
CA ASP A 98 -6.71 -7.27 -15.50
C ASP A 98 -5.54 -6.95 -14.55
N PHE A 99 -4.85 -5.83 -14.78
CA PHE A 99 -3.72 -5.36 -13.99
C PHE A 99 -3.90 -3.90 -13.53
N VAL A 100 -3.05 -3.50 -12.59
CA VAL A 100 -2.92 -2.11 -12.14
C VAL A 100 -1.49 -1.64 -12.32
N VAL A 101 -1.32 -0.36 -12.65
CA VAL A 101 -0.02 0.32 -12.56
C VAL A 101 0.33 0.42 -11.09
N HIS A 102 1.49 -0.11 -10.72
CA HIS A 102 1.90 -0.23 -9.33
C HIS A 102 3.42 -0.15 -9.23
N SER A 103 3.91 0.51 -8.19
CA SER A 103 5.34 0.60 -7.88
C SER A 103 5.56 0.46 -6.39
N HIS A 104 6.67 -0.18 -5.99
CA HIS A 104 6.99 -0.35 -4.59
C HIS A 104 7.71 0.87 -4.01
N ASP A 105 7.04 1.58 -3.10
CA ASP A 105 7.66 2.56 -2.22
C ASP A 105 7.98 1.97 -0.84
N SER A 106 8.52 2.79 0.07
CA SER A 106 8.86 2.36 1.43
C SER A 106 7.68 1.79 2.23
N ARG A 107 6.42 2.04 1.85
CA ARG A 107 5.23 1.52 2.52
C ARG A 107 4.97 0.05 2.19
N CYS A 108 5.63 -0.49 1.17
CA CYS A 108 5.48 -1.87 0.72
C CYS A 108 6.36 -2.86 1.51
N TYR A 109 7.18 -2.33 2.42
CA TYR A 109 8.11 -3.08 3.24
C TYR A 109 7.63 -3.08 4.69
N ASP A 110 7.74 -4.23 5.36
CA ASP A 110 7.47 -4.35 6.79
C ASP A 110 8.58 -3.73 7.66
N GLU A 111 8.40 -3.71 8.98
CA GLU A 111 9.39 -3.17 9.93
C GLU A 111 10.75 -3.89 9.88
N THR A 112 10.78 -5.11 9.36
CA THR A 112 12.00 -5.91 9.17
C THR A 112 12.63 -5.76 7.78
N GLY A 113 11.98 -5.02 6.88
CA GLY A 113 12.44 -4.77 5.51
C GLY A 113 12.01 -5.82 4.48
N ASN A 114 11.05 -6.70 4.79
CA ASN A 114 10.52 -7.65 3.80
C ASN A 114 9.38 -7.02 3.00
N LEU A 115 9.37 -7.25 1.69
CA LEU A 115 8.28 -6.84 0.81
C LEU A 115 7.02 -7.64 1.14
N TRP A 116 5.96 -6.96 1.56
CA TRP A 116 4.68 -7.60 1.88
C TRP A 116 3.70 -7.57 0.70
N CYS A 117 3.87 -6.64 -0.25
CA CYS A 117 2.95 -6.48 -1.36
C CYS A 117 3.22 -7.52 -2.46
N PRO A 118 2.21 -8.33 -2.87
CA PRO A 118 2.38 -9.35 -3.90
C PRO A 118 2.22 -8.82 -5.33
N LEU A 119 1.90 -7.53 -5.52
CA LEU A 119 1.63 -6.96 -6.83
C LEU A 119 2.92 -6.78 -7.63
N SER A 120 2.84 -7.05 -8.93
CA SER A 120 3.94 -6.80 -9.85
C SER A 120 4.11 -5.31 -10.10
N GLU A 121 5.36 -4.90 -10.31
CA GLU A 121 5.66 -3.52 -10.69
C GLU A 121 5.38 -3.33 -12.18
N ILE A 122 4.46 -2.41 -12.48
CA ILE A 122 4.06 -2.05 -13.84
C ILE A 122 4.06 -0.53 -13.90
N GLU A 123 4.90 0.04 -14.75
CA GLU A 123 5.01 1.48 -14.92
C GLU A 123 4.10 1.95 -16.07
N ALA A 124 3.36 3.04 -15.82
CA ALA A 124 2.70 3.76 -16.90
C ALA A 124 3.75 4.36 -17.83
N HIS A 125 3.54 4.22 -19.14
CA HIS A 125 4.42 4.78 -20.15
C HIS A 125 3.57 5.34 -21.28
N ARG A 126 3.84 6.59 -21.66
CA ARG A 126 3.22 7.24 -22.81
C ARG A 126 4.31 7.61 -23.79
N HIS A 127 4.15 7.23 -25.05
CA HIS A 127 5.11 7.63 -26.07
C HIS A 127 5.04 9.15 -26.30
N THR A 128 6.20 9.79 -26.21
CA THR A 128 6.41 11.19 -26.58
C THR A 128 7.08 11.25 -27.95
N ALA A 129 7.24 12.44 -28.53
CA ALA A 129 7.92 12.60 -29.82
C ALA A 129 9.32 11.96 -29.84
N ASP A 130 10.02 11.95 -28.70
CA ASP A 130 11.36 11.34 -28.55
C ASP A 130 11.35 9.80 -28.68
N CYS A 131 10.18 9.17 -28.54
CA CYS A 131 10.01 7.72 -28.72
C CYS A 131 9.88 7.34 -30.20
N TYR A 132 9.76 8.32 -31.09
CA TYR A 132 9.66 8.12 -32.53
C TYR A 132 10.92 8.64 -33.22
N ALA A 133 11.52 7.80 -34.04
CA ALA A 133 12.65 8.20 -34.87
C ALA A 133 12.21 8.29 -36.32
N LEU A 134 12.65 9.35 -37.01
CA LEU A 134 12.58 9.37 -38.45
C LEU A 134 13.55 8.31 -38.98
N PRO A 135 13.11 7.45 -39.91
CA PRO A 135 14.03 6.57 -40.63
C PRO A 135 15.15 7.41 -41.23
N GLU A 136 16.41 7.01 -41.03
CA GLU A 136 17.52 7.65 -41.71
C GLU A 136 17.36 7.42 -43.21
N GLY A 137 16.94 8.45 -43.92
CA GLY A 137 16.93 8.44 -45.37
C GLY A 137 18.37 8.40 -45.88
N HIS A 138 18.63 7.53 -46.85
CA HIS A 138 19.85 7.57 -47.63
C HIS A 138 19.48 7.79 -49.09
N THR A 139 20.28 8.59 -49.79
CA THR A 139 20.10 8.84 -51.22
C THR A 139 20.99 7.89 -52.00
N HIS A 140 20.44 7.18 -52.98
CA HIS A 140 21.24 6.34 -53.87
C HIS A 140 22.14 7.20 -54.77
N ALA A 141 23.45 7.02 -54.64
CA ALA A 141 24.43 7.57 -55.59
C ALA A 141 24.67 6.56 -56.74
N GLU A 142 25.39 6.96 -57.79
CA GLU A 142 25.68 6.07 -58.94
C GLU A 142 26.31 4.73 -58.52
N GLY A 143 27.06 4.69 -57.41
CA GLY A 143 27.64 3.45 -56.86
C GLY A 143 26.64 2.47 -56.22
N CYS A 144 25.37 2.83 -56.11
CA CYS A 144 24.30 1.97 -55.58
C CYS A 144 23.56 1.18 -56.68
N TYR A 145 23.86 1.47 -57.94
CA TYR A 145 23.27 0.81 -59.09
C TYR A 145 24.27 -0.17 -59.70
N THR A 146 23.82 -1.37 -60.00
CA THR A 146 24.56 -2.36 -60.77
C THR A 146 23.95 -2.50 -62.16
N SER A 147 24.80 -2.49 -63.18
CA SER A 147 24.37 -2.80 -64.55
C SER A 147 24.16 -4.31 -64.67
N VAL A 148 22.92 -4.70 -64.98
CA VAL A 148 22.58 -6.08 -65.35
C VAL A 148 22.24 -6.14 -66.82
N ARG A 149 22.53 -7.28 -67.44
CA ARG A 149 22.20 -7.54 -68.84
C ARG A 149 20.68 -7.70 -68.94
N GLY A 150 20.04 -6.78 -69.64
CA GLY A 150 18.61 -6.79 -69.96
C GLY A 150 18.34 -7.54 -71.27
N ASP A 151 17.27 -7.13 -71.93
CA ASP A 151 16.77 -7.83 -73.12
C ASP A 151 17.71 -7.71 -74.33
N LEU A 152 17.69 -8.75 -75.17
CA LEU A 152 18.37 -8.73 -76.46
C LEU A 152 17.63 -7.77 -77.40
N VAL A 153 18.31 -6.70 -77.83
CA VAL A 153 17.77 -5.71 -78.76
C VAL A 153 18.24 -5.91 -80.20
N CYS A 154 19.08 -6.93 -80.44
CA CYS A 154 19.55 -7.28 -81.77
C CYS A 154 18.47 -8.04 -82.55
N GLY A 155 18.11 -7.52 -83.73
CA GLY A 155 17.20 -8.16 -84.68
C GLY A 155 17.90 -8.96 -85.78
N GLU A 156 19.22 -9.12 -85.71
CA GLU A 156 20.01 -9.82 -86.72
C GLU A 156 19.92 -11.34 -86.54
N HIS A 157 19.95 -12.09 -87.65
CA HIS A 157 19.83 -13.55 -87.60
C HIS A 157 21.11 -14.17 -87.04
N VAL A 158 20.99 -15.04 -86.04
CA VAL A 158 22.09 -15.88 -85.56
C VAL A 158 21.75 -17.34 -85.84
N HIS A 159 22.71 -18.07 -86.41
CA HIS A 159 22.54 -19.50 -86.64
C HIS A 159 22.43 -20.25 -85.32
N THR A 160 21.28 -20.88 -85.12
CA THR A 160 21.03 -21.84 -84.04
C THR A 160 21.07 -23.25 -84.61
N ASP A 161 21.05 -24.28 -83.76
CA ASP A 161 21.12 -25.67 -84.23
C ASP A 161 20.03 -26.04 -85.24
N ALA A 162 18.86 -25.39 -85.15
CA ALA A 162 17.76 -25.56 -86.09
C ALA A 162 18.05 -25.05 -87.52
N CYS A 163 19.09 -24.22 -87.69
CA CYS A 163 19.54 -23.74 -89.00
C CYS A 163 20.45 -24.74 -89.71
N TYR A 164 20.95 -25.75 -89.00
CA TYR A 164 21.83 -26.77 -89.54
C TYR A 164 21.08 -28.07 -89.72
N THR A 165 21.28 -28.71 -90.87
CA THR A 165 20.88 -30.10 -91.06
C THR A 165 22.12 -30.97 -90.91
N GLU A 166 22.02 -31.98 -90.06
CA GLU A 166 23.05 -32.99 -89.89
C GLU A 166 22.69 -34.21 -90.72
N THR A 167 23.61 -34.62 -91.60
CA THR A 167 23.45 -35.79 -92.45
C THR A 167 24.63 -36.73 -92.22
N ALA A 168 24.35 -38.02 -92.06
CA ALA A 168 25.37 -39.05 -91.99
C ALA A 168 25.89 -39.34 -93.40
N VAL A 169 27.15 -39.01 -93.65
CA VAL A 169 27.82 -39.21 -94.94
C VAL A 169 28.90 -40.28 -94.78
N LEU A 170 29.02 -41.16 -95.76
CA LEU A 170 30.01 -42.24 -95.76
C LEU A 170 31.41 -41.66 -95.99
N ALA A 171 32.31 -41.85 -95.02
CA ALA A 171 33.67 -41.31 -95.09
C ALA A 171 34.58 -42.07 -96.07
N CYS A 172 34.28 -43.35 -96.34
CA CYS A 172 35.12 -44.21 -97.17
C CYS A 172 34.93 -43.99 -98.69
N GLY A 173 33.81 -43.39 -99.11
CA GLY A 173 33.50 -43.12 -100.52
C GLY A 173 33.32 -44.38 -101.41
N LEU A 174 33.20 -45.57 -100.82
CA LEU A 174 33.03 -46.84 -101.51
C LEU A 174 31.57 -47.33 -101.41
N GLU A 175 31.04 -47.89 -102.50
CA GLU A 175 29.73 -48.55 -102.51
C GLU A 175 29.79 -49.88 -101.73
N GLU A 176 28.70 -50.22 -101.04
CA GLU A 176 28.61 -51.50 -100.33
C GLU A 176 28.67 -52.68 -101.32
N SER A 177 29.44 -53.69 -100.97
CA SER A 177 29.59 -54.93 -101.73
C SER A 177 29.64 -56.13 -100.79
N GLU A 178 29.57 -57.36 -101.32
CA GLU A 178 29.66 -58.56 -100.47
C GLU A 178 30.96 -58.64 -99.65
N GLU A 179 32.00 -57.92 -100.05
CA GLU A 179 33.29 -57.84 -99.34
C GLU A 179 33.46 -56.57 -98.49
N HIS A 180 32.52 -55.62 -98.52
CA HIS A 180 32.59 -54.36 -97.79
C HIS A 180 31.21 -53.86 -97.34
N GLN A 181 30.97 -53.86 -96.03
CA GLN A 181 29.75 -53.38 -95.38
C GLN A 181 30.08 -52.19 -94.49
N HIS A 182 29.19 -51.19 -94.45
CA HIS A 182 29.38 -50.02 -93.61
C HIS A 182 28.84 -50.29 -92.21
N ASP A 183 29.70 -50.14 -91.21
CA ASP A 183 29.28 -50.06 -89.81
C ASP A 183 29.12 -48.59 -89.39
N GLU A 184 28.60 -48.37 -88.17
CA GLU A 184 28.34 -47.03 -87.64
C GLU A 184 29.61 -46.15 -87.57
N ASN A 185 30.82 -46.74 -87.58
CA ASN A 185 32.07 -45.98 -87.58
C ASN A 185 32.46 -45.47 -88.98
N CYS A 186 31.79 -45.92 -90.03
CA CYS A 186 32.03 -45.49 -91.41
C CYS A 186 31.23 -44.23 -91.79
N TYR A 187 30.25 -43.85 -90.96
CA TYR A 187 29.45 -42.64 -91.14
C TYR A 187 30.04 -41.48 -90.34
N GLU A 188 30.33 -40.38 -91.04
CA GLU A 188 30.67 -39.10 -90.42
C GLU A 188 29.47 -38.17 -90.49
N THR A 189 29.22 -37.44 -89.40
CA THR A 189 28.17 -36.41 -89.38
C THR A 189 28.68 -35.17 -90.11
N SER A 190 28.15 -34.90 -91.30
CA SER A 190 28.31 -33.60 -91.96
C SER A 190 27.22 -32.66 -91.51
N ARG A 191 27.58 -31.41 -91.23
CA ARG A 191 26.65 -30.39 -90.74
C ARG A 191 26.63 -29.22 -91.71
N GLU A 192 25.48 -28.97 -92.33
CA GLU A 192 25.31 -27.95 -93.38
C GLU A 192 24.22 -26.94 -93.02
N LEU A 193 24.46 -25.66 -93.34
CA LEU A 193 23.50 -24.58 -93.13
C LEU A 193 22.38 -24.63 -94.16
N THR A 194 21.13 -24.55 -93.69
CA THR A 194 19.93 -24.71 -94.54
C THR A 194 18.92 -23.57 -94.41
N CYS A 195 19.15 -22.58 -93.54
CA CYS A 195 18.22 -21.47 -93.34
C CYS A 195 18.24 -20.42 -94.47
N GLY A 196 19.24 -20.45 -95.37
CA GLY A 196 19.31 -19.57 -96.55
C GLY A 196 19.61 -18.10 -96.27
N ILE A 197 20.00 -17.77 -95.03
CA ILE A 197 20.40 -16.42 -94.60
C ILE A 197 21.92 -16.41 -94.45
N ASP A 198 22.61 -15.51 -95.14
CA ASP A 198 24.05 -15.28 -94.99
C ASP A 198 24.27 -14.35 -93.78
N SER A 199 24.53 -14.93 -92.60
CA SER A 199 24.82 -14.16 -91.39
C SER A 199 25.94 -14.80 -90.58
N ASP A 200 27.02 -14.05 -90.43
CA ASP A 200 28.13 -14.36 -89.51
C ASP A 200 27.95 -13.67 -88.14
N HIS A 201 26.74 -13.18 -87.84
CA HIS A 201 26.49 -12.46 -86.61
C HIS A 201 26.51 -13.39 -85.38
N SER A 202 27.10 -12.88 -84.29
CA SER A 202 27.03 -13.51 -82.97
C SER A 202 26.70 -12.46 -81.92
N HIS A 203 25.85 -12.82 -80.96
CA HIS A 203 25.49 -11.89 -79.89
C HIS A 203 26.68 -11.61 -78.99
N THR A 204 27.09 -10.35 -78.97
CA THR A 204 28.08 -9.81 -78.03
C THR A 204 27.37 -8.94 -76.99
N ASP A 205 28.08 -8.45 -75.97
CA ASP A 205 27.50 -7.57 -74.95
C ASP A 205 26.86 -6.29 -75.51
N ALA A 206 27.23 -5.87 -76.72
CA ALA A 206 26.63 -4.73 -77.41
C ALA A 206 25.23 -5.02 -77.99
N CYS A 207 24.84 -6.30 -78.08
CA CYS A 207 23.54 -6.74 -78.60
C CYS A 207 22.44 -6.74 -77.53
N TYR A 208 22.81 -6.58 -76.26
CA TYR A 208 21.91 -6.58 -75.13
C TYR A 208 21.79 -5.17 -74.56
N GLU A 209 20.59 -4.82 -74.12
CA GLU A 209 20.37 -3.62 -73.32
C GLU A 209 20.97 -3.82 -71.92
N TRP A 210 21.43 -2.72 -71.31
CA TRP A 210 21.96 -2.74 -69.95
C TRP A 210 21.03 -1.95 -69.05
N GLU A 211 20.41 -2.65 -68.11
CA GLU A 211 19.50 -2.05 -67.14
C GLU A 211 20.24 -1.74 -65.85
N GLN A 212 19.95 -0.59 -65.25
CA GLN A 212 20.47 -0.24 -63.93
C GLN A 212 19.50 -0.69 -62.86
N VAL A 213 19.91 -1.66 -62.04
CA VAL A 213 19.13 -2.14 -60.90
C VAL A 213 19.81 -1.77 -59.59
N LEU A 214 19.02 -1.42 -58.59
CA LEU A 214 19.52 -1.10 -57.25
C LEU A 214 20.07 -2.36 -56.59
N SER A 215 21.26 -2.24 -55.99
CA SER A 215 21.91 -3.36 -55.30
C SER A 215 21.44 -3.53 -53.85
N CYS A 216 20.69 -2.59 -53.30
CA CYS A 216 20.10 -2.66 -51.97
C CYS A 216 18.58 -2.89 -52.06
N ASP A 217 18.03 -3.66 -51.12
CA ASP A 217 16.57 -3.89 -50.99
C ASP A 217 15.85 -2.72 -50.28
N LEU A 218 16.48 -1.54 -50.22
CA LEU A 218 15.93 -0.39 -49.50
C LEU A 218 15.08 0.47 -50.45
N PRO A 219 13.89 0.91 -50.01
CA PRO A 219 13.01 1.71 -50.84
C PRO A 219 13.64 3.06 -51.20
N THR A 220 13.36 3.52 -52.42
CA THR A 220 13.79 4.84 -52.96
C THR A 220 12.96 6.01 -52.48
N ASP A 221 11.94 5.77 -51.65
CA ASP A 221 11.00 6.80 -51.23
C ASP A 221 11.74 7.92 -50.50
N SER A 222 11.55 9.15 -50.99
CA SER A 222 12.20 10.36 -50.50
C SER A 222 12.09 10.48 -48.98
N ALA A 223 13.22 10.79 -48.34
CA ALA A 223 13.29 11.06 -46.90
C ALA A 223 12.34 12.17 -46.42
N GLU A 224 11.79 12.97 -47.33
CA GLU A 224 10.90 14.09 -47.04
C GLU A 224 9.47 13.66 -46.66
N ASP A 225 9.04 12.44 -47.02
CA ASP A 225 7.70 11.91 -46.70
C ASP A 225 7.72 10.79 -45.64
N ALA A 226 8.89 10.53 -45.04
CA ALA A 226 9.04 9.47 -44.06
C ALA A 226 8.29 9.80 -42.76
N GLN A 227 7.30 8.97 -42.40
CA GLN A 227 6.63 9.07 -41.11
C GLN A 227 7.53 8.51 -40.01
N PRO A 228 7.57 9.14 -38.82
CA PRO A 228 8.44 8.70 -37.75
C PRO A 228 7.93 7.38 -37.17
N VAL A 229 8.85 6.42 -37.00
CA VAL A 229 8.55 5.06 -36.55
C VAL A 229 8.80 4.97 -35.06
N LEU A 230 7.91 4.30 -34.34
CA LEU A 230 8.08 4.06 -32.91
C LEU A 230 9.30 3.17 -32.68
N VAL A 231 10.33 3.72 -32.02
CA VAL A 231 11.55 2.99 -31.64
C VAL A 231 11.53 2.51 -30.19
N CYS A 232 10.60 3.04 -29.38
CA CYS A 232 10.45 2.60 -28.00
C CYS A 232 9.86 1.18 -27.94
N THR A 233 10.55 0.28 -27.25
CA THR A 233 10.12 -1.11 -27.02
C THR A 233 9.22 -1.27 -25.78
N LYS A 234 9.06 -0.21 -24.98
CA LYS A 234 8.24 -0.25 -23.78
C LYS A 234 6.76 -0.20 -24.17
N PRO A 235 5.91 -1.05 -23.56
CA PRO A 235 4.47 -1.03 -23.81
C PRO A 235 3.90 0.33 -23.41
N GLU A 236 2.99 0.86 -24.22
CA GLU A 236 2.27 2.08 -23.87
C GLU A 236 1.12 1.73 -22.92
N ILE A 237 1.19 2.26 -21.70
CA ILE A 237 0.20 2.06 -20.64
C ILE A 237 -0.26 3.44 -20.20
N VAL A 238 -1.45 3.83 -20.65
CA VAL A 238 -2.07 5.12 -20.33
C VAL A 238 -3.18 4.89 -19.31
N LEU A 239 -3.07 5.55 -18.15
CA LEU A 239 -4.10 5.51 -17.13
C LEU A 239 -5.41 6.10 -17.64
N HIS A 240 -6.51 5.41 -17.37
CA HIS A 240 -7.84 5.83 -17.74
C HIS A 240 -8.85 5.24 -16.76
N ARG A 241 -9.83 6.04 -16.32
CA ARG A 241 -10.91 5.61 -15.43
C ARG A 241 -12.24 5.88 -16.11
N HIS A 242 -13.09 4.87 -16.20
CA HIS A 242 -14.44 5.05 -16.71
C HIS A 242 -15.28 5.87 -15.74
N THR A 243 -15.97 6.87 -16.29
CA THR A 243 -17.04 7.61 -15.62
C THR A 243 -18.38 7.17 -16.20
N PRO A 244 -19.52 7.52 -15.57
CA PRO A 244 -20.84 7.22 -16.14
C PRO A 244 -21.02 7.72 -17.57
N ASP A 245 -20.35 8.80 -17.95
CA ASP A 245 -20.40 9.36 -19.31
C ASP A 245 -19.65 8.50 -20.36
N CYS A 246 -18.84 7.54 -19.91
CA CYS A 246 -18.17 6.58 -20.79
C CYS A 246 -19.10 5.44 -21.25
N PHE A 247 -20.34 5.40 -20.77
CA PHE A 247 -21.31 4.36 -21.09
C PHE A 247 -22.50 4.94 -21.86
N ASP A 248 -22.97 4.20 -22.85
CA ASP A 248 -24.26 4.49 -23.50
C ASP A 248 -25.45 4.06 -22.62
N ALA A 249 -26.67 4.27 -23.13
CA ALA A 249 -27.90 3.89 -22.42
C ALA A 249 -28.06 2.39 -22.19
N ASP A 250 -27.37 1.56 -22.98
CA ASP A 250 -27.38 0.10 -22.91
C ASP A 250 -26.25 -0.45 -22.04
N GLY A 251 -25.35 0.42 -21.55
CA GLY A 251 -24.21 0.06 -20.69
C GLY A 251 -22.94 -0.33 -21.45
N ASN A 252 -22.85 -0.07 -22.76
CA ASN A 252 -21.63 -0.34 -23.54
C ASN A 252 -20.65 0.83 -23.44
N LEU A 253 -19.36 0.51 -23.46
CA LEU A 253 -18.29 1.51 -23.43
C LEU A 253 -18.19 2.25 -24.77
N ILE A 254 -18.28 3.57 -24.70
CA ILE A 254 -18.18 4.48 -25.86
C ILE A 254 -16.89 5.30 -25.87
N CYS A 255 -16.08 5.25 -24.81
CA CYS A 255 -14.83 6.03 -24.73
C CYS A 255 -13.71 5.46 -25.62
N GLY A 256 -13.79 4.19 -26.03
CA GLY A 256 -12.78 3.52 -26.85
C GLY A 256 -11.42 3.30 -26.15
N GLN A 257 -11.33 3.56 -24.85
CA GLN A 257 -10.11 3.39 -24.05
C GLN A 257 -10.30 2.26 -23.04
N THR A 258 -9.25 1.48 -22.81
CA THR A 258 -9.25 0.48 -21.74
C THR A 258 -9.02 1.18 -20.40
N GLN A 259 -9.86 0.87 -19.40
CA GLN A 259 -9.62 1.34 -18.03
C GLN A 259 -8.37 0.66 -17.46
N ILE A 260 -7.40 1.48 -17.10
CA ILE A 260 -6.17 1.10 -16.41
C ILE A 260 -6.01 2.05 -15.23
N LEU A 261 -5.96 1.49 -14.02
CA LEU A 261 -5.86 2.26 -12.78
C LEU A 261 -4.45 2.18 -12.21
N GLU A 262 -4.05 3.25 -11.52
CA GLU A 262 -2.87 3.24 -10.66
C GLU A 262 -3.28 2.84 -9.25
N HIS A 263 -2.51 1.93 -8.66
CA HIS A 263 -2.65 1.52 -7.28
C HIS A 263 -1.59 2.18 -6.41
N ARG A 264 -2.02 2.65 -5.23
CA ARG A 264 -1.14 3.13 -4.19
C ARG A 264 -1.65 2.69 -2.82
N HIS A 265 -0.75 2.19 -1.98
CA HIS A 265 -1.11 1.75 -0.64
C HIS A 265 -1.68 2.90 0.20
N SER A 266 -2.80 2.61 0.84
CA SER A 266 -3.45 3.42 1.87
C SER A 266 -3.95 2.52 2.99
N ASP A 267 -4.57 3.07 4.03
CA ASP A 267 -5.16 2.26 5.11
C ASP A 267 -6.21 1.26 4.62
N ALA A 268 -6.82 1.48 3.44
CA ALA A 268 -7.77 0.56 2.80
C ALA A 268 -7.12 -0.75 2.34
N CYS A 269 -5.79 -0.81 2.27
CA CYS A 269 -5.04 -2.02 1.93
C CYS A 269 -4.75 -2.90 3.15
N PHE A 270 -5.31 -2.57 4.31
CA PHE A 270 -5.11 -3.34 5.54
C PHE A 270 -6.46 -3.72 6.15
N GLU A 271 -6.56 -4.96 6.59
CA GLU A 271 -7.69 -5.44 7.37
C GLU A 271 -7.22 -5.80 8.78
N ALA A 272 -8.09 -5.56 9.77
CA ALA A 272 -7.86 -5.99 11.13
C ALA A 272 -8.29 -7.46 11.26
N VAL A 273 -7.35 -8.33 11.61
CA VAL A 273 -7.60 -9.74 11.87
C VAL A 273 -7.27 -10.04 13.33
N ALA A 274 -8.17 -10.73 14.00
CA ALA A 274 -7.97 -11.22 15.35
C ALA A 274 -7.01 -12.42 15.32
N GLU A 275 -5.77 -12.22 15.78
CA GLU A 275 -4.84 -13.33 16.00
C GLU A 275 -5.05 -13.91 17.41
N PRO A 276 -5.23 -15.23 17.55
CA PRO A 276 -5.35 -15.85 18.86
C PRO A 276 -4.04 -15.69 19.63
N VAL A 277 -4.13 -15.26 20.89
CA VAL A 277 -2.98 -15.22 21.80
C VAL A 277 -2.89 -16.52 22.59
N ASP A 278 -1.67 -16.93 22.90
CA ASP A 278 -1.42 -18.11 23.71
C ASP A 278 -1.83 -17.85 25.17
N THR A 279 -3.04 -18.30 25.52
CA THR A 279 -3.60 -18.22 26.87
C THR A 279 -2.95 -19.17 27.86
N GLY A 280 -2.16 -20.14 27.38
CA GLY A 280 -1.44 -21.13 28.19
C GLY A 280 0.03 -20.77 28.45
N LYS A 281 0.52 -19.69 27.86
CA LYS A 281 1.89 -19.21 28.09
C LYS A 281 2.03 -18.66 29.50
N LEU A 282 2.93 -19.24 30.28
CA LEU A 282 3.26 -18.73 31.60
C LEU A 282 3.93 -17.36 31.48
N THR A 283 3.35 -16.32 32.09
CA THR A 283 3.88 -14.95 32.09
C THR A 283 4.68 -14.62 33.33
N CYS A 284 4.53 -15.42 34.39
CA CYS A 284 5.27 -15.26 35.63
C CYS A 284 6.66 -15.93 35.57
N THR A 285 7.68 -15.26 36.11
CA THR A 285 9.04 -15.79 36.26
C THR A 285 9.34 -16.28 37.67
N ASP A 286 8.43 -16.05 38.62
CA ASP A 286 8.61 -16.39 40.02
C ASP A 286 8.24 -17.86 40.28
N THR A 287 9.20 -18.63 40.81
CA THR A 287 9.03 -20.04 41.16
C THR A 287 8.53 -20.26 42.59
N ALA A 288 8.34 -19.20 43.38
CA ALA A 288 8.05 -19.28 44.81
C ALA A 288 6.56 -19.51 45.15
N HIS A 289 5.66 -19.44 44.17
CA HIS A 289 4.23 -19.70 44.36
C HIS A 289 3.72 -20.77 43.40
N VAL A 290 2.55 -21.33 43.71
CA VAL A 290 1.85 -22.24 42.80
C VAL A 290 1.11 -21.40 41.78
N HIS A 291 1.39 -21.60 40.50
CA HIS A 291 0.74 -20.85 39.43
C HIS A 291 -0.78 -21.03 39.46
N THR A 292 -1.48 -19.89 39.53
CA THR A 292 -2.93 -19.82 39.38
C THR A 292 -3.27 -19.45 37.93
N ALA A 293 -4.55 -19.45 37.56
CA ALA A 293 -4.98 -19.13 36.19
C ALA A 293 -4.44 -17.76 35.69
N ARG A 294 -4.23 -16.80 36.60
CA ARG A 294 -3.67 -15.47 36.29
C ARG A 294 -2.21 -15.47 35.86
N CYS A 295 -1.47 -16.53 36.17
CA CYS A 295 -0.08 -16.68 35.75
C CYS A 295 0.03 -17.16 34.28
N TYR A 296 -1.09 -17.57 33.68
CA TYR A 296 -1.16 -18.07 32.30
C TYR A 296 -1.87 -17.05 31.40
N GLY A 297 -1.21 -16.66 30.32
CA GLY A 297 -1.68 -15.67 29.37
C GLY A 297 -1.64 -14.23 29.89
N THR A 298 -2.24 -13.33 29.11
CA THR A 298 -2.33 -11.90 29.42
C THR A 298 -3.75 -11.55 29.87
N TRP A 299 -3.88 -10.67 30.86
CA TRP A 299 -5.15 -10.29 31.48
C TRP A 299 -5.33 -8.77 31.47
N GLU A 300 -6.54 -8.31 31.21
CA GLU A 300 -6.90 -6.89 31.16
C GLU A 300 -8.03 -6.56 32.13
N LEU A 301 -7.99 -5.35 32.70
CA LEU A 301 -9.02 -4.85 33.63
C LEU A 301 -10.28 -4.45 32.87
N VAL A 302 -11.41 -5.06 33.21
CA VAL A 302 -12.71 -4.81 32.55
C VAL A 302 -13.74 -4.13 33.46
N CYS A 303 -13.44 -3.93 34.75
CA CYS A 303 -14.41 -3.38 35.70
C CYS A 303 -14.71 -1.88 35.54
N GLY A 304 -13.88 -1.12 34.79
CA GLY A 304 -14.09 0.30 34.50
C GLY A 304 -14.03 1.25 35.71
N GLN A 305 -13.69 0.75 36.89
CA GLN A 305 -13.59 1.52 38.14
C GLN A 305 -12.13 1.73 38.52
N GLU A 306 -11.81 2.93 38.97
CA GLU A 306 -10.49 3.25 39.52
C GLU A 306 -10.30 2.55 40.87
N GLU A 307 -9.11 2.01 41.12
CA GLU A 307 -8.78 1.45 42.42
C GLU A 307 -8.68 2.57 43.45
N HIS A 308 -9.61 2.59 44.41
CA HIS A 308 -9.66 3.58 45.46
C HIS A 308 -9.71 2.90 46.82
N THR A 309 -8.73 3.19 47.66
CA THR A 309 -8.74 2.84 49.07
C THR A 309 -8.71 4.13 49.90
N HIS A 310 -9.58 4.23 50.89
CA HIS A 310 -9.60 5.41 51.76
C HIS A 310 -8.34 5.41 52.63
N SER A 311 -7.41 6.30 52.29
CA SER A 311 -6.19 6.57 53.06
C SER A 311 -6.28 7.94 53.75
N GLU A 312 -5.29 8.31 54.58
CA GLU A 312 -5.26 9.63 55.24
C GLU A 312 -5.24 10.81 54.26
N ALA A 313 -4.92 10.58 52.98
CA ALA A 313 -5.00 11.58 51.90
C ALA A 313 -6.45 11.95 51.51
N CYS A 314 -7.43 11.17 51.97
CA CYS A 314 -8.86 11.38 51.78
C CYS A 314 -9.49 12.27 52.87
N LYS A 315 -8.67 12.82 53.77
CA LYS A 315 -9.10 13.82 54.75
C LYS A 315 -9.29 15.17 54.03
N PRO A 316 -10.39 15.90 54.27
CA PRO A 316 -10.47 17.29 53.82
C PRO A 316 -9.31 18.08 54.43
N GLU A 317 -8.66 18.94 53.65
CA GLU A 317 -7.66 19.87 54.18
C GLU A 317 -8.31 20.67 55.32
N GLU A 318 -7.67 20.65 56.50
CA GLU A 318 -8.16 21.38 57.66
C GLU A 318 -8.16 22.87 57.32
N THR A 319 -9.33 23.45 57.10
CA THR A 319 -9.45 24.86 56.72
C THR A 319 -8.96 25.71 57.88
N VAL A 320 -7.77 26.30 57.72
CA VAL A 320 -7.16 27.12 58.77
C VAL A 320 -7.86 28.47 58.83
N PHE A 321 -8.63 28.70 59.89
CA PHE A 321 -9.28 29.98 60.17
C PHE A 321 -8.35 30.90 60.98
N CYS A 322 -8.38 32.20 60.68
CA CYS A 322 -7.63 33.20 61.44
C CYS A 322 -8.04 33.15 62.93
N GLY A 323 -7.13 32.70 63.80
CA GLY A 323 -7.32 32.69 65.26
C GLY A 323 -7.07 31.36 65.98
N LYS A 324 -6.76 30.25 65.29
CA LYS A 324 -6.20 29.05 65.93
C LYS A 324 -5.13 28.38 65.06
N ASP A 325 -4.00 28.11 65.71
CA ASP A 325 -2.75 27.54 65.19
C ASP A 325 -2.10 28.24 63.98
N ALA A 326 -0.81 27.94 63.77
CA ALA A 326 0.08 28.68 62.88
C ALA A 326 -0.39 28.66 61.42
N HIS A 327 -0.67 29.82 60.86
CA HIS A 327 -1.09 30.03 59.47
C HIS A 327 -0.35 31.22 58.85
N THR A 328 -0.45 31.38 57.53
CA THR A 328 0.16 32.48 56.77
C THR A 328 -0.93 33.34 56.13
N HIS A 329 -0.76 34.67 56.10
CA HIS A 329 -1.77 35.57 55.54
C HIS A 329 -1.69 35.67 54.01
N GLY A 330 -2.81 35.39 53.33
CA GLY A 330 -3.01 35.67 51.89
C GLY A 330 -3.44 37.12 51.61
N GLU A 331 -3.55 37.51 50.33
CA GLU A 331 -3.87 38.88 49.89
C GLU A 331 -5.19 39.43 50.47
N ALA A 332 -6.16 38.56 50.76
CA ALA A 332 -7.44 38.96 51.36
C ALA A 332 -7.34 39.56 52.77
N CYS A 333 -6.19 39.42 53.45
CA CYS A 333 -5.95 39.94 54.79
C CYS A 333 -5.07 41.21 54.80
N ARG A 334 -4.79 41.77 53.61
CA ARG A 334 -4.01 42.99 53.43
C ARG A 334 -4.92 44.10 52.92
N ASP A 335 -4.73 45.30 53.46
CA ASP A 335 -5.44 46.48 52.96
C ASP A 335 -4.87 46.96 51.62
N GLU A 336 -5.46 48.04 51.12
CA GLU A 336 -5.14 48.69 49.84
C GLU A 336 -3.67 49.14 49.74
N ASN A 337 -2.99 49.27 50.89
CA ASN A 337 -1.61 49.70 51.01
C ASN A 337 -0.65 48.51 51.28
N GLY A 338 -1.17 47.29 51.39
CA GLY A 338 -0.41 46.06 51.61
C GLY A 338 -0.15 45.72 53.08
N GLU A 339 -0.71 46.49 54.02
CA GLU A 339 -0.55 46.28 55.47
C GLU A 339 -1.57 45.26 55.99
N LEU A 340 -1.14 44.42 56.93
CA LEU A 340 -1.99 43.37 57.51
C LEU A 340 -3.00 43.99 58.47
N VAL A 341 -4.29 43.71 58.24
CA VAL A 341 -5.38 44.31 59.01
C VAL A 341 -5.61 43.60 60.37
N CYS A 342 -4.93 42.48 60.62
CA CYS A 342 -5.02 41.75 61.89
C CYS A 342 -3.80 41.98 62.80
N GLY A 343 -4.04 42.30 64.08
CA GLY A 343 -3.00 42.64 65.06
C GLY A 343 -2.25 41.47 65.69
N THR A 344 -2.00 40.38 64.96
CA THR A 344 -1.31 39.18 65.48
C THR A 344 -0.07 38.88 64.63
N GLU A 345 1.07 38.62 65.27
CA GLU A 345 2.36 38.43 64.58
C GLU A 345 2.46 37.04 63.92
N GLU A 346 2.92 36.99 62.67
CA GLU A 346 3.24 35.74 61.97
C GLU A 346 4.49 35.08 62.60
N PRO A 347 4.49 33.76 62.87
CA PRO A 347 5.70 33.08 63.31
C PRO A 347 6.75 33.03 62.17
N PRO A 348 8.07 33.16 62.47
CA PRO A 348 9.10 33.22 61.44
C PRO A 348 9.19 31.91 60.63
N ALA A 349 9.23 32.06 59.30
CA ALA A 349 9.25 30.97 58.34
C ALA A 349 10.42 29.98 58.62
N ARG A 350 10.09 28.69 58.80
CA ARG A 350 11.08 27.62 58.86
C ARG A 350 11.62 27.36 57.45
N THR A 351 12.89 27.68 57.23
CA THR A 351 13.59 27.37 55.97
C THR A 351 13.84 25.86 55.87
N TRP A 352 13.11 25.18 54.98
CA TRP A 352 13.40 23.80 54.62
C TRP A 352 14.61 23.76 53.68
N ARG A 353 15.77 23.28 54.16
CA ARG A 353 16.88 22.87 53.29
C ARG A 353 16.41 21.71 52.40
N ARG A 354 16.34 21.93 51.09
CA ARG A 354 16.22 20.84 50.10
C ARG A 354 17.41 19.90 50.26
N ARG A 355 17.15 18.65 50.65
CA ARG A 355 18.12 17.56 50.59
C ARG A 355 18.10 17.01 49.17
N SER A 356 18.99 17.50 48.32
CA SER A 356 19.26 16.91 47.00
C SER A 356 19.89 15.52 47.19
N TYR A 357 19.14 14.47 46.87
CA TYR A 357 19.71 13.12 46.76
C TYR A 357 20.43 13.01 45.42
N GLY A 358 21.76 12.85 45.51
CA GLY A 358 22.64 12.68 44.36
C GLY A 358 22.49 11.32 43.71
N SER A 359 22.52 11.33 42.38
CA SER A 359 22.64 10.18 41.49
C SER A 359 23.90 9.36 41.84
N ARG A 360 23.74 8.04 42.05
CA ARG A 360 24.86 7.10 42.09
C ARG A 360 25.36 6.83 40.67
N PRO A 361 26.68 6.82 40.40
CA PRO A 361 27.20 6.33 39.14
C PRO A 361 27.23 4.80 39.12
N SER A 362 26.76 4.24 38.00
CA SER A 362 26.93 2.86 37.60
C SER A 362 28.41 2.52 37.43
N ARG A 363 28.87 1.46 38.07
CA ARG A 363 30.16 0.83 37.75
C ARG A 363 30.02 0.11 36.40
N GLY A 364 30.80 0.57 35.43
CA GLY A 364 31.27 -0.16 34.25
C GLY A 364 32.78 0.01 34.21
#